data_AF-A0AAD5K8S7-F1
#
_entry.id   AF-A0AAD5K8S7-F1
#
_cell.length_a   1.000
_cell.length_b   1.000
_cell.length_c   1.000
_cell.angle_alpha   90.00
_cell.angle_beta   90.00
_cell.angle_gamma   90.00
#
_symmetry.space_group_name_H-M   'P 1'
#
loop_
_entity.id
_entity.type
_entity.pdbx_description
1 polymer ?
#
loop_
_entity_poly.entity_id
_entity_poly.type
_entity_poly.pdbx_seq_one_letter_code
_entity_poly.pdbx_strand_id
1 'polypeptide(L)'
;MNTSTPTTDAALRSFHLRVLFPHILSLPKTDPKRINAPPPITRSPGIDSELYTYIALLVRDFIHPWYRVVTNDQDFYAGIVRILTLIIQQLEDRFCNQVDWTELILISAANLVSIHYHDFRQAKTRQYMSHAGSTVSLEALFHGSQPHFALQTERSNQQQAEYLRALTDEILKVLLTPEDYNNDCVRHVVRELLANLVLNNIVEVLADPYIIHLIICKLLDSYTPLVEEMEASNQFTATTPSLPQSKQPTSTQPNKNKEQPLKKQLKEAQTTNMISSSSSTASQSQQQHKRKSGSETTASITTEPKKESMASHMQRLQEKRRQEGDDLMDAGREELDAAHKHERQRFSFIYITLQVMLSPIRALWLYVMAALTHSQERYQQVAKHTKRTRHVRLLEPWMHFVRVAVLVDDRPVLQWMWYMVGMFLWPLVRVLGGGLLVDKFLEQTILHILSEDNLVYYLQLGRNLLWPNGRFLRKGEPVSDEEKERLRIKAERLITVSIPETIGKMLFEAENLDQLQLHIHYALEPLQNQYINRHLMFLLVDLVASKILPELVEEEY
;
A
#
# COMPACT_ATOMS: atom_id res chain seq x y z
N MET A 1 8.08 33.66 -34.31
CA MET A 1 7.03 33.80 -33.27
C MET A 1 6.71 32.41 -32.75
N ASN A 2 7.46 31.96 -31.73
CA ASN A 2 7.19 30.69 -31.07
C ASN A 2 6.43 31.02 -29.79
N THR A 3 5.12 30.79 -29.78
CA THR A 3 4.29 30.84 -28.59
C THR A 3 4.60 29.60 -27.75
N SER A 4 5.68 29.67 -26.97
CA SER A 4 5.91 28.74 -25.88
C SER A 4 4.80 28.95 -24.85
N THR A 5 3.93 27.96 -24.70
CA THR A 5 3.03 27.87 -23.53
C THR A 5 3.89 28.04 -22.27
N PRO A 6 3.55 28.98 -21.36
CA PRO A 6 4.31 29.14 -20.13
C PRO A 6 4.31 27.81 -19.38
N THR A 7 5.48 27.40 -18.87
CA THR A 7 5.56 26.29 -17.90
C THR A 7 4.56 26.54 -16.78
N THR A 8 3.95 25.49 -16.24
CA THR A 8 2.88 25.57 -15.22
C THR A 8 3.27 26.52 -14.08
N ASP A 9 4.54 26.51 -13.68
CA ASP A 9 5.11 27.38 -12.65
C ASP A 9 5.15 28.87 -13.03
N ALA A 10 5.42 29.20 -14.29
CA ALA A 10 5.40 30.58 -14.76
C ALA A 10 3.98 31.15 -14.80
N ALA A 11 2.99 30.32 -15.14
CA ALA A 11 1.58 30.68 -15.08
C ALA A 11 1.12 30.89 -13.63
N LEU A 12 1.48 29.98 -12.72
CA LEU A 12 1.20 30.08 -11.29
C LEU A 12 1.84 31.33 -10.66
N ARG A 13 3.14 31.55 -10.90
CA ARG A 13 3.84 32.76 -10.45
C ARG A 13 3.16 34.03 -10.96
N SER A 14 2.77 34.07 -12.23
CA SER A 14 2.05 35.22 -12.77
C SER A 14 0.68 35.42 -12.11
N PHE A 15 0.01 34.33 -11.70
CA PHE A 15 -1.25 34.40 -10.98
C PHE A 15 -1.05 34.95 -9.57
N HIS A 16 -0.08 34.43 -8.80
CA HIS A 16 0.19 34.88 -7.42
C HIS A 16 0.56 36.36 -7.38
N LEU A 17 1.45 36.80 -8.26
CA LEU A 17 1.86 38.20 -8.32
C LEU A 17 0.69 39.13 -8.69
N ARG A 18 -0.25 38.67 -9.53
CA ARG A 18 -1.41 39.49 -9.92
C ARG A 18 -2.40 39.65 -8.77
N VAL A 19 -2.61 38.60 -7.98
CA VAL A 19 -3.60 38.60 -6.90
C VAL A 19 -3.03 39.21 -5.62
N LEU A 20 -1.83 38.80 -5.22
CA LEU A 20 -1.26 39.12 -3.91
C LEU A 20 -0.30 40.31 -3.94
N PHE A 21 0.39 40.54 -5.07
CA PHE A 21 1.44 41.55 -5.18
C PHE A 21 1.29 42.45 -6.42
N PRO A 22 0.10 43.04 -6.66
CA PRO A 22 -0.15 43.79 -7.90
C PRO A 22 0.80 44.98 -8.08
N HIS A 23 1.25 45.58 -6.98
CA HIS A 23 2.22 46.69 -6.97
C HIS A 23 3.61 46.29 -7.49
N ILE A 24 4.00 45.01 -7.39
CA ILE A 24 5.30 44.54 -7.90
C ILE A 24 5.28 44.44 -9.43
N LEU A 25 4.10 44.23 -10.03
CA LEU A 25 3.96 44.12 -11.48
C LEU A 25 4.13 45.46 -12.22
N SER A 26 3.96 46.59 -11.52
CA SER A 26 4.20 47.93 -12.08
C SER A 26 5.69 48.27 -12.16
N LEU A 27 6.55 47.57 -11.40
CA LEU A 27 8.00 47.77 -11.43
C LEU A 27 8.60 47.26 -12.76
N PRO A 28 9.71 47.86 -13.23
CA PRO A 28 10.45 47.35 -14.39
C PRO A 28 10.80 45.86 -14.24
N LYS A 29 10.84 45.11 -15.36
CA LYS A 29 11.21 43.68 -15.34
C LYS A 29 12.61 43.40 -14.79
N THR A 30 13.48 44.41 -14.82
CA THR A 30 14.85 44.37 -14.31
C THR A 30 14.97 44.76 -12.84
N ASP A 31 13.88 45.19 -12.20
CA ASP A 31 13.90 45.59 -10.80
C ASP A 31 14.13 44.35 -9.90
N PRO A 32 15.14 44.36 -9.02
CA PRO A 32 15.42 43.24 -8.13
C PRO A 32 14.22 42.85 -7.26
N LYS A 33 13.37 43.81 -6.86
CA LYS A 33 12.16 43.54 -6.08
C LYS A 33 11.14 42.71 -6.87
N ARG A 34 11.09 42.88 -8.18
CA ARG A 34 10.22 42.09 -9.07
C ARG A 34 10.81 40.73 -9.39
N ILE A 35 12.13 40.66 -9.55
CA ILE A 35 12.84 39.42 -9.86
C ILE A 35 12.75 38.45 -8.68
N ASN A 36 12.97 38.95 -7.46
CA ASN A 36 13.02 38.16 -6.23
C ASN A 36 11.64 37.92 -5.59
N ALA A 37 10.56 38.38 -6.21
CA ALA A 37 9.21 38.17 -5.72
C ALA A 37 8.56 36.86 -6.25
N PRO A 38 7.71 36.22 -5.44
CA PRO A 38 7.37 36.56 -4.05
C PRO A 38 8.50 36.21 -3.05
N PRO A 39 8.56 36.84 -1.87
CA PRO A 39 9.54 36.48 -0.84
C PRO A 39 9.36 35.01 -0.42
N PRO A 40 10.41 34.33 0.06
CA PRO A 40 10.26 32.95 0.52
C PRO A 40 9.36 32.88 1.76
N ILE A 41 8.47 31.89 1.79
CA ILE A 41 7.67 31.55 2.98
C ILE A 41 8.45 30.52 3.79
N THR A 42 8.85 29.44 3.11
CA THR A 42 9.47 28.25 3.69
C THR A 42 10.90 28.03 3.20
N ARG A 43 11.54 26.95 3.65
CA ARG A 43 12.86 26.52 3.16
C ARG A 43 12.81 25.90 1.75
N SER A 44 11.62 25.64 1.21
CA SER A 44 11.42 25.00 -0.10
C SER A 44 10.71 25.92 -1.10
N PRO A 45 11.34 26.24 -2.25
CA PRO A 45 10.70 27.06 -3.27
C PRO A 45 9.52 26.35 -3.97
N GLY A 46 9.53 25.00 -4.02
CA GLY A 46 8.44 24.21 -4.59
C GLY A 46 7.17 24.30 -3.74
N ILE A 47 7.34 24.15 -2.42
CA ILE A 47 6.26 24.30 -1.43
C ILE A 47 5.73 25.75 -1.45
N ASP A 48 6.63 26.75 -1.47
CA ASP A 48 6.25 28.16 -1.51
C ASP A 48 5.34 28.50 -2.70
N SER A 49 5.65 27.96 -3.89
CA SER A 49 4.81 28.16 -5.08
C SER A 49 3.38 27.68 -4.84
N GLU A 50 3.21 26.50 -4.26
CA GLU A 50 1.89 25.93 -3.97
C GLU A 50 1.18 26.71 -2.85
N LEU A 51 1.88 27.07 -1.76
CA LEU A 51 1.33 27.88 -0.67
C LEU A 51 0.84 29.25 -1.14
N TYR A 52 1.62 29.93 -1.99
CA TYR A 52 1.17 31.18 -2.61
C TYR A 52 -0.04 30.98 -3.51
N THR A 53 -0.17 29.82 -4.16
CA THR A 53 -1.38 29.47 -4.92
C THR A 53 -2.58 29.41 -3.99
N TYR A 54 -2.46 28.73 -2.85
CA TYR A 54 -3.53 28.65 -1.86
C TYR A 54 -3.92 30.01 -1.30
N ILE A 55 -2.94 30.82 -0.88
CA ILE A 55 -3.22 32.18 -0.37
C ILE A 55 -3.92 33.02 -1.45
N ALA A 56 -3.46 32.96 -2.70
CA ALA A 56 -4.09 33.67 -3.81
C ALA A 56 -5.54 33.20 -4.07
N LEU A 57 -5.79 31.90 -4.01
CA LEU A 57 -7.15 31.35 -4.17
C LEU A 57 -8.07 31.77 -3.01
N LEU A 58 -7.57 31.73 -1.77
CA LEU A 58 -8.31 32.19 -0.60
C LEU A 58 -8.70 33.66 -0.71
N VAL A 59 -7.74 34.53 -1.04
CA VAL A 59 -8.00 35.98 -1.22
C VAL A 59 -8.96 36.22 -2.37
N ARG A 60 -8.75 35.55 -3.51
CA ARG A 60 -9.58 35.74 -4.72
C ARG A 60 -11.03 35.34 -4.52
N ASP A 61 -11.27 34.20 -3.87
CA ASP A 61 -12.62 33.62 -3.80
C ASP A 61 -13.38 34.03 -2.52
N PHE A 62 -12.67 34.33 -1.43
CA PHE A 62 -13.30 34.54 -0.12
C PHE A 62 -13.13 35.93 0.47
N ILE A 63 -12.24 36.77 -0.09
CA ILE A 63 -12.04 38.14 0.39
C ILE A 63 -12.47 39.16 -0.67
N HIS A 64 -11.92 39.05 -1.89
CA HIS A 64 -12.20 40.00 -2.97
C HIS A 64 -13.70 40.22 -3.28
N PRO A 65 -14.58 39.20 -3.29
CA PRO A 65 -15.97 39.39 -3.72
C PRO A 65 -16.76 40.36 -2.85
N TRP A 66 -16.49 40.42 -1.54
CA TRP A 66 -17.19 41.32 -0.63
C TRP A 66 -16.35 42.56 -0.31
N TYR A 67 -15.02 42.44 -0.15
CA TYR A 67 -14.20 43.57 0.28
C TYR A 67 -14.14 44.69 -0.76
N ARG A 68 -14.07 44.34 -2.06
CA ARG A 68 -14.08 45.33 -3.16
C ARG A 68 -15.40 46.10 -3.27
N VAL A 69 -16.49 45.57 -2.72
CA VAL A 69 -17.78 46.29 -2.65
C VAL A 69 -17.74 47.36 -1.55
N VAL A 70 -16.95 47.13 -0.50
CA VAL A 70 -16.82 48.03 0.65
C VAL A 70 -15.76 49.10 0.40
N THR A 71 -14.57 48.73 -0.05
CA THR A 71 -13.44 49.64 -0.28
C THR A 71 -12.44 49.11 -1.31
N ASN A 72 -11.62 50.02 -1.86
CA ASN A 72 -10.52 49.71 -2.77
C ASN A 72 -9.15 49.71 -2.08
N ASP A 73 -9.11 49.88 -0.76
CA ASP A 73 -7.88 49.85 0.02
C ASP A 73 -7.11 48.54 -0.19
N GLN A 74 -5.79 48.63 -0.33
CA GLN A 74 -4.92 47.47 -0.54
C GLN A 74 -4.21 47.04 0.74
N ASP A 75 -4.19 47.89 1.77
CA ASP A 75 -3.42 47.66 2.99
C ASP A 75 -4.01 46.49 3.81
N PHE A 76 -5.33 46.35 3.84
CA PHE A 76 -5.99 45.20 4.46
C PHE A 76 -5.58 43.86 3.82
N TYR A 77 -5.52 43.79 2.48
CA TYR A 77 -5.09 42.57 1.79
C TYR A 77 -3.64 42.24 2.12
N ALA A 78 -2.77 43.24 2.10
CA ALA A 78 -1.37 43.06 2.49
C ALA A 78 -1.24 42.57 3.93
N GLY A 79 -2.08 43.07 4.84
CA GLY A 79 -2.18 42.62 6.22
C GLY A 79 -2.57 41.14 6.36
N ILE A 80 -3.62 40.70 5.65
CA ILE A 80 -4.04 39.29 5.66
C ILE A 80 -2.94 38.40 5.10
N VAL A 81 -2.35 38.77 3.95
CA VAL A 81 -1.29 37.97 3.32
C VAL A 81 -0.08 37.85 4.24
N ARG A 82 0.31 38.95 4.90
CA ARG A 82 1.38 38.93 5.91
C ARG A 82 1.06 37.94 7.02
N ILE A 83 -0.15 37.97 7.57
CA ILE A 83 -0.52 37.13 8.72
C ILE A 83 -0.64 35.66 8.33
N LEU A 84 -1.23 35.34 7.18
CA LEU A 84 -1.24 33.98 6.66
C LEU A 84 0.18 33.44 6.43
N THR A 85 1.08 34.29 5.92
CA THR A 85 2.50 33.94 5.75
C THR A 85 3.17 33.66 7.09
N LEU A 86 2.93 34.49 8.11
CA LEU A 86 3.47 34.29 9.45
C LEU A 86 2.95 33.00 10.09
N ILE A 87 1.65 32.72 9.98
CA ILE A 87 1.05 31.48 10.47
C ILE A 87 1.72 30.27 9.84
N ILE A 88 1.91 30.28 8.51
CA ILE A 88 2.56 29.18 7.79
C ILE A 88 4.02 29.01 8.25
N GLN A 89 4.76 30.11 8.44
CA GLN A 89 6.15 30.06 8.93
C GLN A 89 6.27 29.48 10.33
N GLN A 90 5.37 29.88 11.24
CA GLN A 90 5.33 29.33 12.60
C GLN A 90 4.95 27.84 12.60
N LEU A 91 4.02 27.44 11.74
CA LEU A 91 3.66 26.04 11.56
C LEU A 91 4.81 25.22 10.97
N GLU A 92 5.52 25.73 9.96
CA GLU A 92 6.70 25.06 9.38
C GLU A 92 7.78 24.81 10.44
N ASP A 93 8.10 25.83 11.26
CA ASP A 93 9.12 25.67 12.30
C ASP A 93 8.73 24.57 13.29
N ARG A 94 7.46 24.54 13.72
CA ARG A 94 6.92 23.49 14.60
C ARG A 94 6.93 22.11 13.93
N PHE A 95 6.50 22.02 12.67
CA PHE A 95 6.53 20.77 11.90
C PHE A 95 7.92 20.19 11.73
N CYS A 96 8.94 21.05 11.57
CA CYS A 96 10.31 20.61 11.38
C CYS A 96 11.04 20.32 12.70
N ASN A 97 10.76 21.08 13.76
CA ASN A 97 11.57 21.06 14.98
C ASN A 97 10.89 20.38 16.18
N GLN A 98 9.55 20.36 16.23
CA GLN A 98 8.79 19.93 17.41
C GLN A 98 8.01 18.63 17.18
N VAL A 99 7.51 18.41 15.96
CA VAL A 99 6.67 17.24 15.65
C VAL A 99 7.52 16.00 15.31
N ASP A 100 7.34 14.93 16.10
CA ASP A 100 7.86 13.61 15.75
C ASP A 100 6.87 12.87 14.82
N TRP A 101 7.04 13.05 13.52
CA TRP A 101 6.18 12.46 12.49
C TRP A 101 6.13 10.94 12.50
N THR A 102 7.24 10.29 12.87
CA THR A 102 7.31 8.83 12.97
C THR A 102 6.44 8.34 14.13
N GLU A 103 6.44 9.02 15.28
CA GLU A 103 5.53 8.69 16.39
C GLU A 103 4.08 8.96 16.00
N LEU A 104 3.80 10.14 15.46
CA LEU A 104 2.46 10.56 15.08
C LEU A 104 1.82 9.58 14.09
N ILE A 105 2.53 9.19 13.02
CA ILE A 105 1.97 8.35 11.96
C ILE A 105 2.02 6.86 12.33
N LEU A 106 3.15 6.36 12.88
CA LEU A 106 3.31 4.92 13.11
C LEU A 106 2.67 4.45 14.41
N ILE A 107 2.47 5.34 15.39
CA ILE A 107 1.93 4.97 16.70
C ILE A 107 0.57 5.62 16.90
N SER A 108 0.50 6.95 16.98
CA SER A 108 -0.73 7.64 17.40
C SER A 108 -1.87 7.48 16.40
N ALA A 109 -1.61 7.73 15.11
CA ALA A 109 -2.61 7.59 14.06
C ALA A 109 -3.04 6.12 13.88
N ALA A 110 -2.10 5.19 13.89
CA ALA A 110 -2.39 3.75 13.79
C ALA A 110 -3.30 3.25 14.93
N ASN A 111 -3.04 3.69 16.16
CA ASN A 111 -3.87 3.37 17.31
C ASN A 111 -5.27 3.99 17.17
N LEU A 112 -5.35 5.26 16.76
CA LEU A 112 -6.63 5.95 16.57
C LEU A 112 -7.51 5.22 15.54
N VAL A 113 -6.96 4.88 14.37
CA VAL A 113 -7.69 4.16 13.32
C VAL A 113 -8.05 2.74 13.78
N SER A 114 -7.18 2.07 14.55
CA SER A 114 -7.49 0.76 15.16
C SER A 114 -8.72 0.81 16.06
N ILE A 115 -8.75 1.78 16.98
CA ILE A 115 -9.86 1.97 17.92
C ILE A 115 -11.13 2.30 17.14
N HIS A 116 -11.03 3.21 16.16
CA HIS A 116 -12.15 3.59 15.30
C HIS A 116 -12.80 2.37 14.61
N TYR A 117 -11.99 1.52 13.99
CA TYR A 117 -12.46 0.30 13.32
C TYR A 117 -13.06 -0.70 14.31
N HIS A 118 -12.41 -0.89 15.46
CA HIS A 118 -12.91 -1.79 16.50
C HIS A 118 -14.27 -1.33 17.02
N ASP A 119 -14.42 -0.05 17.34
CA ASP A 119 -15.65 0.52 17.90
C ASP A 119 -16.79 0.51 16.87
N PHE A 120 -16.47 0.70 15.58
CA PHE A 120 -17.44 0.55 14.49
C PHE A 120 -18.01 -0.87 14.46
N ARG A 121 -17.13 -1.87 14.47
CA ARG A 121 -17.54 -3.28 14.46
C ARG A 121 -18.36 -3.62 15.69
N GLN A 122 -17.96 -3.12 16.86
CA GLN A 122 -18.71 -3.32 18.10
C GLN A 122 -20.11 -2.69 18.03
N ALA A 123 -20.22 -1.46 17.53
CA ALA A 123 -21.49 -0.78 17.33
C ALA A 123 -22.39 -1.56 16.35
N LYS A 124 -21.82 -2.05 15.25
CA LYS A 124 -22.53 -2.86 14.26
C LYS A 124 -23.05 -4.18 14.83
N THR A 125 -22.23 -4.90 15.60
CA THR A 125 -22.65 -6.13 16.28
C THR A 125 -23.79 -5.87 17.27
N ARG A 126 -23.71 -4.78 18.05
CA ARG A 126 -24.79 -4.37 18.96
C ARG A 126 -26.08 -4.03 18.21
N GLN A 127 -25.99 -3.41 17.04
CA GLN A 127 -27.14 -3.12 16.20
C GLN A 127 -27.87 -4.40 15.78
N TYR A 128 -27.15 -5.45 15.39
CA TYR A 128 -27.74 -6.76 15.05
C TYR A 128 -28.29 -7.53 16.25
N MET A 129 -27.68 -7.38 17.43
CA MET A 129 -28.10 -8.05 18.66
C MET A 129 -29.28 -7.36 19.38
N SER A 130 -29.67 -6.16 18.95
CA SER A 130 -30.82 -5.45 19.50
C SER A 130 -32.12 -6.20 19.16
N HIS A 131 -32.67 -6.94 20.12
CA HIS A 131 -33.96 -7.62 19.96
C HIS A 131 -35.11 -6.61 20.03
N ALA A 132 -35.91 -6.57 18.96
CA ALA A 132 -37.28 -6.03 18.84
C ALA A 132 -37.73 -5.06 19.94
N GLY A 133 -37.24 -3.81 19.93
CA GLY A 133 -37.75 -2.77 20.81
C GLY A 133 -37.02 -1.42 20.75
N SER A 134 -35.71 -1.42 20.53
CA SER A 134 -34.92 -0.18 20.35
C SER A 134 -34.24 -0.14 18.98
N THR A 135 -34.75 0.71 18.09
CA THR A 135 -34.13 1.02 16.80
C THR A 135 -33.08 2.12 16.99
N VAL A 136 -32.01 1.83 17.73
CA VAL A 136 -30.88 2.77 17.85
C VAL A 136 -30.10 2.70 16.52
N SER A 137 -29.84 3.87 15.92
CA SER A 137 -29.04 3.96 14.69
C SER A 137 -27.60 3.50 14.93
N LEU A 138 -26.93 3.05 13.88
CA LEU A 138 -25.51 2.67 13.97
C LEU A 138 -24.68 3.88 14.42
N GLU A 139 -25.01 5.05 13.90
CA GLU A 139 -24.41 6.35 14.19
C GLU A 139 -24.52 6.69 15.68
N ALA A 140 -25.69 6.50 16.30
CA ALA A 140 -25.89 6.77 17.72
C ALA A 140 -25.15 5.75 18.61
N LEU A 141 -25.13 4.47 18.24
CA LEU A 141 -24.34 3.46 18.95
C LEU A 141 -22.84 3.76 18.86
N PHE A 142 -22.37 4.16 17.69
CA PHE A 142 -20.97 4.50 17.45
C PHE A 142 -20.56 5.76 18.19
N HIS A 143 -21.39 6.81 18.18
CA HIS A 143 -21.16 8.03 18.95
C HIS A 143 -21.08 7.76 20.46
N GLY A 144 -21.87 6.80 20.96
CA GLY A 144 -21.76 6.36 22.34
C GLY A 144 -20.43 5.71 22.69
N SER A 145 -19.74 5.09 21.73
CA SER A 145 -18.39 4.53 21.89
C SER A 145 -17.30 5.59 21.72
N GLN A 146 -17.45 6.50 20.76
CA GLN A 146 -16.48 7.57 20.45
C GLN A 146 -17.15 8.96 20.50
N PRO A 147 -17.51 9.46 21.70
CA PRO A 147 -18.14 10.77 21.81
C PRO A 147 -17.17 11.89 21.45
N HIS A 148 -17.65 12.87 20.68
CA HIS A 148 -16.87 14.05 20.30
C HIS A 148 -17.70 15.33 20.45
N PHE A 149 -17.12 16.38 21.04
CA PHE A 149 -17.83 17.63 21.35
C PHE A 149 -18.45 18.29 20.10
N ALA A 150 -17.75 18.25 18.98
CA ALA A 150 -18.26 18.79 17.71
C ALA A 150 -19.48 18.04 17.15
N LEU A 151 -19.81 16.84 17.64
CA LEU A 151 -20.76 15.92 17.00
C LEU A 151 -21.87 15.41 17.93
N GLN A 152 -22.18 16.12 19.01
CA GLN A 152 -23.19 15.71 20.01
C GLN A 152 -24.62 15.61 19.48
N THR A 153 -24.94 16.22 18.33
CA THR A 153 -26.25 16.09 17.68
C THR A 153 -26.02 15.96 16.19
N GLU A 154 -26.54 14.88 15.57
CA GLU A 154 -26.42 14.52 14.14
C GLU A 154 -26.78 15.65 13.15
N ARG A 155 -27.40 16.75 13.63
CA ARG A 155 -27.94 17.84 12.81
C ARG A 155 -27.34 19.22 13.02
N SER A 156 -26.48 19.43 14.02
CA SER A 156 -25.94 20.79 14.27
C SER A 156 -24.60 21.00 13.56
N ASN A 157 -24.66 21.34 12.26
CA ASN A 157 -23.49 21.90 11.56
C ASN A 157 -22.94 23.15 12.27
N GLN A 158 -23.78 23.82 13.07
CA GLN A 158 -23.39 24.95 13.90
C GLN A 158 -22.41 24.54 15.00
N GLN A 159 -22.64 23.43 15.70
CA GLN A 159 -21.74 22.95 16.76
C GLN A 159 -20.37 22.54 16.21
N GLN A 160 -20.35 21.93 15.02
CA GLN A 160 -19.10 21.64 14.31
C GLN A 160 -18.31 22.92 14.01
N ALA A 161 -18.99 23.92 13.46
CA ALA A 161 -18.37 25.21 13.14
C ALA A 161 -17.91 25.96 14.40
N GLU A 162 -18.68 25.92 15.49
CA GLU A 162 -18.30 26.53 16.77
C GLU A 162 -17.06 25.86 17.38
N TYR A 163 -16.99 24.53 17.35
CA TYR A 163 -15.80 23.80 17.79
C TYR A 163 -14.56 24.19 16.98
N LEU A 164 -14.66 24.18 15.65
CA LEU A 164 -13.53 24.52 14.78
C LEU A 164 -13.10 25.99 14.94
N ARG A 165 -14.04 26.91 15.19
CA ARG A 165 -13.71 28.30 15.52
C ARG A 165 -12.97 28.41 16.84
N ALA A 166 -13.45 27.74 17.89
CA ALA A 166 -12.81 27.75 19.20
C ALA A 166 -11.38 27.18 19.12
N LEU A 167 -11.22 26.02 18.47
CA LEU A 167 -9.91 25.42 18.22
C LEU A 167 -9.00 26.38 17.42
N THR A 168 -9.52 27.01 16.38
CA THR A 168 -8.74 27.96 15.57
C THR A 168 -8.34 29.20 16.38
N ASP A 169 -9.20 29.71 17.27
CA ASP A 169 -8.88 30.87 18.11
C ASP A 169 -7.70 30.56 19.05
N GLU A 170 -7.70 29.39 19.69
CA GLU A 170 -6.58 28.94 20.52
C GLU A 170 -5.30 28.68 19.70
N ILE A 171 -5.43 28.11 18.49
CA ILE A 171 -4.30 27.99 17.56
C ILE A 171 -3.71 29.38 17.25
N LEU A 172 -4.55 30.36 16.91
CA LEU A 172 -4.10 31.72 16.59
C LEU A 172 -3.45 32.41 17.79
N LYS A 173 -3.93 32.15 19.00
CA LYS A 173 -3.34 32.68 20.24
C LYS A 173 -1.89 32.22 20.45
N VAL A 174 -1.58 30.99 20.04
CA VAL A 174 -0.23 30.42 20.12
C VAL A 174 0.66 30.88 18.95
N LEU A 175 0.09 31.00 17.75
CA LEU A 175 0.87 31.28 16.53
C LEU A 175 1.10 32.78 16.26
N LEU A 176 0.25 33.67 16.75
CA LEU A 176 0.33 35.10 16.48
C LEU A 176 1.04 35.86 17.60
N THR A 177 1.64 37.00 17.24
CA THR A 177 2.12 37.95 18.25
C THR A 177 0.94 38.56 19.01
N PRO A 178 1.12 39.02 20.26
CA PRO A 178 0.06 39.68 21.01
C PRO A 178 -0.53 40.89 20.27
N GLU A 179 0.27 41.62 19.51
CA GLU A 179 -0.19 42.76 18.69
C GLU A 179 -1.16 42.31 17.59
N ASP A 180 -0.82 41.25 16.85
CA ASP A 180 -1.65 40.73 15.76
C ASP A 180 -2.90 40.01 16.28
N TYR A 181 -2.79 39.30 17.41
CA TYR A 181 -3.92 38.60 18.04
C TYR A 181 -4.96 39.56 18.63
N ASN A 182 -4.50 40.67 19.24
CA ASN A 182 -5.39 41.67 19.83
C ASN A 182 -6.11 42.54 18.79
N ASN A 183 -5.75 42.43 17.50
CA ASN A 183 -6.48 43.07 16.43
C ASN A 183 -7.74 42.25 16.08
N ASP A 184 -8.88 42.64 16.65
CA ASP A 184 -10.15 41.93 16.49
C ASP A 184 -10.54 41.68 15.04
N CYS A 185 -10.45 42.70 14.17
CA CYS A 185 -10.87 42.60 12.78
C CYS A 185 -10.08 41.51 12.04
N VAL A 186 -8.77 41.56 12.18
CA VAL A 186 -7.84 40.63 11.55
C VAL A 186 -8.00 39.23 12.13
N ARG A 187 -8.02 39.09 13.46
CA ARG A 187 -8.21 37.81 14.14
C ARG A 187 -9.50 37.13 13.69
N HIS A 188 -10.62 37.86 13.65
CA HIS A 188 -11.91 37.28 13.26
C HIS A 188 -11.91 36.83 11.79
N VAL A 189 -11.37 37.64 10.88
CA VAL A 189 -11.29 37.28 9.46
C VAL A 189 -10.39 36.07 9.26
N VAL A 190 -9.19 36.07 9.84
CA VAL A 190 -8.25 34.93 9.72
C VAL A 190 -8.82 33.68 10.37
N ARG A 191 -9.49 33.78 11.53
CA ARG A 191 -10.19 32.67 12.18
C ARG A 191 -11.26 32.09 11.29
N GLU A 192 -12.14 32.91 10.70
CA GLU A 192 -13.20 32.38 9.82
C GLU A 192 -12.62 31.75 8.54
N LEU A 193 -11.50 32.27 8.01
CA LEU A 193 -10.81 31.67 6.88
C LEU A 193 -10.25 30.29 7.26
N LEU A 194 -9.51 30.18 8.36
CA LEU A 194 -8.90 28.91 8.77
C LEU A 194 -9.94 27.89 9.24
N ALA A 195 -10.87 28.29 10.11
CA ALA A 195 -11.88 27.39 10.66
C ALA A 195 -12.81 26.84 9.56
N ASN A 196 -13.36 27.69 8.70
CA ASN A 196 -14.36 27.26 7.73
C ASN A 196 -13.75 26.78 6.41
N LEU A 197 -12.66 27.39 5.94
CA LEU A 197 -12.12 27.09 4.61
C LEU A 197 -10.99 26.07 4.63
N VAL A 198 -10.28 25.94 5.75
CA VAL A 198 -9.21 24.95 5.90
C VAL A 198 -9.75 23.78 6.71
N LEU A 199 -9.98 23.95 8.01
CA LEU A 199 -10.31 22.84 8.91
C LEU A 199 -11.64 22.17 8.55
N ASN A 200 -12.73 22.94 8.41
CA ASN A 200 -14.04 22.37 8.10
C ASN A 200 -14.05 21.69 6.72
N ASN A 201 -13.41 22.29 5.71
CA ASN A 201 -13.31 21.65 4.40
C ASN A 201 -12.49 20.36 4.45
N ILE A 202 -11.38 20.32 5.19
CA ILE A 202 -10.60 19.09 5.38
C ILE A 202 -11.47 18.00 6.00
N VAL A 203 -12.20 18.31 7.07
CA VAL A 203 -13.09 17.36 7.74
C VAL A 203 -14.20 16.88 6.79
N GLU A 204 -14.91 17.79 6.13
CA GLU A 204 -16.03 17.44 5.27
C GLU A 204 -15.60 16.64 4.02
N VAL A 205 -14.51 17.05 3.38
CA VAL A 205 -13.99 16.42 2.16
C VAL A 205 -13.43 15.04 2.47
N LEU A 206 -12.63 14.91 3.52
CA LEU A 206 -12.01 13.62 3.86
C LEU A 206 -12.96 12.67 4.59
N ALA A 207 -14.06 13.17 5.17
CA ALA A 207 -15.10 12.30 5.71
C ALA A 207 -16.01 11.70 4.63
N ASP A 208 -16.11 12.31 3.44
CA ASP A 208 -16.95 11.81 2.36
C ASP A 208 -16.38 10.49 1.78
N PRO A 209 -17.14 9.36 1.86
CA PRO A 209 -16.72 8.09 1.30
C PRO A 209 -16.33 8.16 -0.19
N TYR A 210 -17.03 8.98 -0.98
CA TYR A 210 -16.72 9.15 -2.40
C TYR A 210 -15.31 9.72 -2.59
N ILE A 211 -14.94 10.71 -1.79
CA ILE A 211 -13.61 11.31 -1.84
C ILE A 211 -12.55 10.32 -1.34
N ILE A 212 -12.85 9.53 -0.31
CA ILE A 212 -11.95 8.46 0.14
C ILE A 212 -11.66 7.49 -1.01
N HIS A 213 -12.68 7.03 -1.75
CA HIS A 213 -12.49 6.17 -2.94
C HIS A 213 -11.70 6.87 -4.04
N LEU A 214 -11.94 8.16 -4.26
CA LEU A 214 -11.18 8.96 -5.23
C LEU A 214 -9.69 9.03 -4.86
N ILE A 215 -9.39 9.25 -3.57
CA ILE A 215 -8.01 9.28 -3.06
C ILE A 215 -7.35 7.91 -3.26
N ILE A 216 -8.04 6.81 -2.90
CA ILE A 216 -7.55 5.45 -3.13
C ILE A 216 -7.23 5.23 -4.61
N CYS A 217 -8.14 5.61 -5.52
CA CYS A 217 -7.92 5.46 -6.96
C CYS A 217 -6.70 6.25 -7.45
N LYS A 218 -6.51 7.48 -6.97
CA LYS A 218 -5.35 8.30 -7.35
C LYS A 218 -4.03 7.77 -6.80
N LEU A 219 -4.04 7.24 -5.57
CA LEU A 219 -2.84 6.65 -4.96
C LEU A 219 -2.43 5.33 -5.62
N LEU A 220 -3.40 4.59 -6.17
CA LEU A 220 -3.18 3.30 -6.82
C LEU A 220 -3.27 3.37 -8.35
N ASP A 221 -3.16 4.55 -8.95
CA ASP A 221 -3.35 4.74 -10.39
C ASP A 221 -2.35 3.95 -11.25
N SER A 222 -1.17 3.64 -10.70
CA SER A 222 -0.18 2.77 -11.35
C SER A 222 -0.67 1.34 -11.59
N TYR A 223 -1.69 0.88 -10.85
CA TYR A 223 -2.31 -0.44 -11.00
C TYR A 223 -3.53 -0.44 -11.92
N THR A 224 -4.00 0.73 -12.38
CA THR A 224 -5.10 0.87 -13.35
C THR A 224 -4.95 -0.04 -14.59
N PRO A 225 -3.80 -0.09 -15.30
CA PRO A 225 -3.68 -0.95 -16.48
C PRO A 225 -3.81 -2.44 -16.16
N LEU A 226 -3.36 -2.85 -14.97
CA LEU A 226 -3.47 -4.24 -14.53
C LEU A 226 -4.93 -4.61 -14.22
N VAL A 227 -5.69 -3.71 -13.60
CA VAL A 227 -7.13 -3.92 -13.39
C VAL A 227 -7.86 -4.06 -14.74
N GLU A 228 -7.56 -3.19 -15.71
CA GLU A 228 -8.18 -3.24 -17.05
C GLU A 228 -7.88 -4.56 -17.78
N GLU A 229 -6.65 -5.08 -17.67
CA GLU A 229 -6.27 -6.40 -18.23
C GLU A 229 -7.02 -7.56 -17.55
N MET A 230 -7.16 -7.50 -16.22
CA MET A 230 -7.86 -8.53 -15.44
C MET A 230 -9.38 -8.51 -15.67
N GLU A 231 -9.96 -7.34 -15.88
CA GLU A 231 -11.35 -7.17 -16.31
C GLU A 231 -11.56 -7.69 -17.74
N ALA A 232 -10.65 -7.37 -18.68
CA ALA A 232 -10.72 -7.84 -20.06
C ALA A 232 -10.59 -9.38 -20.17
N SER A 233 -9.83 -10.00 -19.27
CA SER A 233 -9.68 -11.46 -19.18
C SER A 233 -10.81 -12.16 -18.39
N ASN A 234 -11.85 -11.43 -17.96
CA ASN A 234 -12.99 -11.93 -17.18
C ASN A 234 -12.57 -12.67 -15.88
N GLN A 235 -11.46 -12.26 -15.27
CA GLN A 235 -11.04 -12.83 -13.98
C GLN A 235 -11.90 -12.35 -12.80
N PHE A 236 -12.57 -11.19 -12.97
CA PHE A 236 -13.65 -10.75 -12.10
C PHE A 236 -14.99 -11.27 -12.67
N THR A 237 -15.70 -12.13 -11.94
CA THR A 237 -17.02 -12.58 -12.40
C THR A 237 -18.06 -11.50 -12.09
N ALA A 238 -18.80 -11.10 -13.13
CA ALA A 238 -19.66 -9.92 -13.11
C ALA A 238 -20.70 -9.93 -11.97
N THR A 239 -20.48 -9.10 -10.96
CA THR A 239 -21.56 -8.41 -10.25
C THR A 239 -21.59 -6.97 -10.75
N THR A 240 -22.07 -6.77 -11.97
CA THR A 240 -22.43 -5.44 -12.48
C THR A 240 -23.61 -5.60 -13.43
N PRO A 241 -24.75 -4.91 -13.22
CA PRO A 241 -25.78 -4.84 -14.24
C PRO A 241 -25.19 -4.12 -15.45
N SER A 242 -25.15 -4.81 -16.58
CA SER A 242 -24.62 -4.32 -17.85
C SER A 242 -25.28 -3.01 -18.27
N LEU A 243 -24.50 -1.93 -18.47
CA LEU A 243 -24.96 -0.73 -19.15
C LEU A 243 -25.10 -0.98 -20.67
N PRO A 244 -26.15 -0.44 -21.32
CA PRO A 244 -26.29 -0.46 -22.77
C PRO A 244 -25.30 0.52 -23.42
N GLN A 245 -24.51 0.01 -24.36
CA GLN A 245 -23.58 0.83 -25.15
C GLN A 245 -24.35 1.84 -26.03
N SER A 246 -23.91 3.10 -25.95
CA SER A 246 -24.32 4.20 -26.81
C SER A 246 -24.00 3.89 -28.29
N LYS A 247 -25.01 3.93 -29.15
CA LYS A 247 -24.87 3.77 -30.61
C LYS A 247 -24.37 5.08 -31.23
N GLN A 248 -23.27 5.02 -31.98
CA GLN A 248 -22.97 5.98 -33.05
C GLN A 248 -23.23 5.36 -34.43
N PRO A 249 -23.52 6.19 -35.46
CA PRO A 249 -24.42 5.83 -36.56
C PRO A 249 -23.72 4.97 -37.62
N THR A 250 -24.36 3.85 -37.98
CA THR A 250 -23.91 2.96 -39.05
C THR A 250 -24.39 3.49 -40.40
N SER A 251 -23.45 3.64 -41.33
CA SER A 251 -23.70 3.93 -42.73
C SER A 251 -24.52 2.81 -43.40
N THR A 252 -25.55 3.23 -44.12
CA THR A 252 -26.46 2.47 -44.96
C THR A 252 -25.77 1.58 -45.99
N GLN A 253 -26.12 0.29 -46.06
CA GLN A 253 -26.26 -0.51 -47.30
C GLN A 253 -27.12 -1.77 -47.05
N PRO A 254 -27.77 -2.33 -48.09
CA PRO A 254 -29.15 -2.78 -47.98
C PRO A 254 -29.36 -4.28 -47.71
N ASN A 255 -30.52 -4.50 -47.09
CA ASN A 255 -31.27 -5.73 -46.86
C ASN A 255 -31.18 -6.81 -47.97
N LYS A 256 -30.81 -8.04 -47.58
CA LYS A 256 -31.32 -9.27 -48.19
C LYS A 256 -31.74 -10.25 -47.08
N ASN A 257 -33.04 -10.26 -46.84
CA ASN A 257 -33.72 -11.23 -45.99
C ASN A 257 -33.73 -12.62 -46.65
N LYS A 258 -33.78 -13.64 -45.77
CA LYS A 258 -34.11 -15.07 -46.00
C LYS A 258 -32.95 -15.92 -46.53
N GLU A 259 -32.35 -16.71 -45.63
CA GLU A 259 -31.97 -18.13 -45.89
C GLU A 259 -31.32 -18.78 -44.64
N GLN A 260 -32.16 -19.19 -43.70
CA GLN A 260 -31.97 -20.45 -42.97
C GLN A 260 -33.31 -21.17 -43.13
N PRO A 261 -33.37 -22.44 -43.60
CA PRO A 261 -32.62 -23.54 -43.02
C PRO A 261 -32.27 -24.66 -44.04
N LEU A 262 -31.22 -24.53 -44.85
CA LEU A 262 -30.85 -25.56 -45.86
C LEU A 262 -29.60 -26.38 -45.50
N LYS A 263 -28.96 -26.10 -44.35
CA LYS A 263 -27.74 -26.84 -43.90
C LYS A 263 -28.04 -27.96 -42.89
N LYS A 264 -29.30 -28.13 -42.49
CA LYS A 264 -29.73 -29.19 -41.56
C LYS A 264 -30.26 -30.45 -42.26
N GLN A 265 -30.52 -30.39 -43.57
CA GLN A 265 -31.06 -31.50 -44.37
C GLN A 265 -30.01 -32.17 -45.29
N LEU A 266 -28.76 -31.69 -45.28
CA LEU A 266 -27.67 -32.25 -46.10
C LEU A 266 -26.62 -33.01 -45.27
N LYS A 267 -27.03 -33.57 -44.12
CA LYS A 267 -26.23 -34.49 -43.29
C LYS A 267 -26.89 -35.85 -43.05
N GLU A 268 -28.09 -36.08 -43.60
CA GLU A 268 -28.87 -37.31 -43.45
C GLU A 268 -28.87 -38.21 -44.70
N ALA A 269 -28.08 -37.88 -45.74
CA ALA A 269 -28.02 -38.67 -46.99
C ALA A 269 -26.73 -39.48 -47.17
N GLN A 270 -25.92 -39.68 -46.13
CA GLN A 270 -24.71 -40.51 -46.21
C GLN A 270 -24.59 -41.44 -44.99
N THR A 271 -25.52 -42.38 -44.88
CA THR A 271 -25.31 -43.63 -44.14
C THR A 271 -25.62 -44.80 -45.06
N THR A 272 -24.62 -45.65 -45.31
CA THR A 272 -24.68 -47.09 -45.64
C THR A 272 -23.26 -47.48 -46.10
N ASN A 273 -22.60 -48.57 -45.71
CA ASN A 273 -22.94 -49.86 -45.09
C ASN A 273 -21.58 -50.48 -44.64
N MET A 274 -21.37 -51.06 -43.45
CA MET A 274 -21.82 -52.35 -42.86
C MET A 274 -20.74 -53.47 -42.88
N ILE A 275 -20.45 -54.00 -41.67
CA ILE A 275 -20.22 -55.42 -41.27
C ILE A 275 -18.83 -56.03 -41.62
N SER A 276 -18.10 -56.81 -40.78
CA SER A 276 -18.37 -57.82 -39.70
C SER A 276 -17.13 -57.95 -38.78
N SER A 277 -17.21 -57.98 -37.43
CA SER A 277 -17.33 -59.16 -36.49
C SER A 277 -16.35 -60.33 -36.77
N SER A 278 -15.62 -60.96 -35.84
CA SER A 278 -15.96 -61.44 -34.47
C SER A 278 -14.75 -62.10 -33.74
N SER A 279 -14.74 -62.07 -32.38
CA SER A 279 -14.33 -63.09 -31.34
C SER A 279 -13.12 -64.05 -31.55
N SER A 280 -12.31 -64.53 -30.58
CA SER A 280 -12.49 -65.14 -29.23
C SER A 280 -11.10 -65.65 -28.73
N THR A 281 -10.66 -65.42 -27.48
CA THR A 281 -10.61 -66.33 -26.29
C THR A 281 -9.48 -67.38 -26.14
N ALA A 282 -8.78 -67.33 -24.98
CA ALA A 282 -8.25 -68.39 -24.07
C ALA A 282 -6.97 -69.25 -24.33
N SER A 283 -6.23 -69.45 -23.20
CA SER A 283 -5.54 -70.67 -22.64
C SER A 283 -4.03 -70.45 -22.34
N GLN A 284 -3.47 -70.42 -21.12
CA GLN A 284 -3.28 -71.34 -19.96
C GLN A 284 -2.22 -72.47 -20.09
N SER A 285 -1.40 -72.62 -19.01
CA SER A 285 -0.61 -73.81 -18.54
C SER A 285 0.82 -74.01 -19.11
N GLN A 286 1.88 -74.53 -18.45
CA GLN A 286 2.19 -75.07 -17.10
C GLN A 286 3.70 -75.49 -17.05
N GLN A 287 4.40 -75.33 -15.90
CA GLN A 287 5.34 -76.27 -15.19
C GLN A 287 6.58 -76.93 -15.92
N GLN A 288 7.70 -77.42 -15.34
CA GLN A 288 8.33 -77.58 -14.01
C GLN A 288 9.79 -78.17 -14.13
N HIS A 289 10.62 -78.03 -13.07
CA HIS A 289 11.72 -78.93 -12.56
C HIS A 289 13.05 -79.13 -13.35
N LYS A 290 14.27 -79.43 -12.83
CA LYS A 290 14.77 -80.12 -11.59
C LYS A 290 16.34 -79.99 -11.38
N ARG A 291 16.76 -79.79 -10.11
CA ARG A 291 17.95 -80.19 -9.25
C ARG A 291 19.32 -80.85 -9.70
N LYS A 292 20.39 -80.43 -8.96
CA LYS A 292 21.54 -81.14 -8.22
C LYS A 292 22.71 -81.80 -9.01
N SER A 293 23.98 -81.99 -8.57
CA SER A 293 24.78 -81.88 -7.30
C SER A 293 26.31 -82.19 -7.48
N GLY A 294 27.20 -81.75 -6.54
CA GLY A 294 28.40 -82.45 -5.96
C GLY A 294 29.73 -82.51 -6.75
N SER A 295 30.97 -82.65 -6.24
CA SER A 295 31.64 -82.70 -4.90
C SER A 295 33.19 -82.79 -5.07
N GLU A 296 33.98 -82.24 -4.12
CA GLU A 296 35.29 -82.67 -3.50
C GLU A 296 36.52 -83.09 -4.39
N THR A 297 37.81 -83.20 -4.01
CA THR A 297 38.54 -83.46 -2.74
C THR A 297 40.05 -83.06 -2.85
N THR A 298 40.74 -83.01 -1.70
CA THR A 298 42.13 -82.66 -1.29
C THR A 298 43.29 -83.65 -1.62
N ALA A 299 44.56 -83.21 -1.52
CA ALA A 299 45.67 -83.94 -0.82
C ALA A 299 46.98 -83.11 -0.69
N SER A 300 47.74 -83.37 0.38
CA SER A 300 48.99 -82.69 0.85
C SER A 300 50.26 -83.52 0.58
N ILE A 301 51.46 -82.95 0.84
CA ILE A 301 52.62 -83.51 1.60
C ILE A 301 53.89 -82.60 1.43
N THR A 302 54.84 -82.80 2.35
CA THR A 302 55.73 -81.88 3.09
C THR A 302 57.19 -81.78 2.61
N THR A 303 57.89 -80.75 3.15
CA THR A 303 59.34 -80.62 3.52
C THR A 303 60.42 -80.13 2.52
N GLU A 304 61.05 -79.00 2.91
CA GLU A 304 62.27 -78.30 2.43
C GLU A 304 63.62 -79.04 2.73
N PRO A 305 64.89 -78.56 2.46
CA PRO A 305 65.37 -77.22 2.00
C PRO A 305 66.59 -77.11 1.02
N LYS A 306 66.85 -75.85 0.59
CA LYS A 306 68.14 -75.17 0.25
C LYS A 306 68.90 -75.45 -1.07
N LYS A 307 68.90 -74.44 -1.97
CA LYS A 307 70.05 -73.58 -2.43
C LYS A 307 69.59 -72.78 -3.66
N GLU A 308 69.63 -71.44 -3.59
CA GLU A 308 69.16 -70.55 -4.67
C GLU A 308 69.96 -70.75 -5.95
N SER A 309 69.27 -71.27 -6.97
CA SER A 309 69.74 -71.47 -8.34
C SER A 309 69.33 -70.26 -9.18
N MET A 310 69.95 -70.07 -10.35
CA MET A 310 69.60 -69.06 -11.35
C MET A 310 68.09 -69.04 -11.72
N ALA A 311 67.37 -70.14 -11.46
CA ALA A 311 65.91 -70.22 -11.50
C ALA A 311 65.19 -69.30 -10.47
N SER A 312 65.75 -69.12 -9.28
CA SER A 312 65.23 -68.20 -8.25
C SER A 312 65.37 -66.73 -8.65
N HIS A 313 66.40 -66.39 -9.44
CA HIS A 313 66.55 -65.05 -10.01
C HIS A 313 65.54 -64.80 -11.14
N MET A 314 65.30 -65.82 -11.98
CA MET A 314 64.28 -65.76 -13.03
C MET A 314 62.85 -65.75 -12.45
N GLN A 315 62.63 -66.45 -11.33
CA GLN A 315 61.40 -66.35 -10.54
C GLN A 315 61.22 -64.97 -9.93
N ARG A 316 62.27 -64.33 -9.38
CA ARG A 316 62.15 -62.94 -8.89
C ARG A 316 61.80 -61.94 -9.99
N LEU A 317 62.28 -62.14 -11.23
CA LEU A 317 61.87 -61.31 -12.37
C LEU A 317 60.43 -61.58 -12.83
N GLN A 318 59.97 -62.83 -12.73
CA GLN A 318 58.56 -63.17 -12.96
C GLN A 318 57.65 -62.64 -11.84
N GLU A 319 58.08 -62.72 -10.58
CA GLU A 319 57.43 -62.15 -9.40
C GLU A 319 57.34 -60.64 -9.52
N LYS A 320 58.39 -59.98 -10.00
CA LYS A 320 58.40 -58.52 -10.21
C LYS A 320 57.41 -58.09 -11.31
N ARG A 321 57.28 -58.87 -12.40
CA ARG A 321 56.22 -58.64 -13.40
C ARG A 321 54.82 -58.99 -12.90
N ARG A 322 54.73 -59.91 -11.93
CA ARG A 322 53.48 -60.28 -11.26
C ARG A 322 53.04 -59.19 -10.29
N GLN A 323 53.98 -58.59 -9.56
CA GLN A 323 53.79 -57.42 -8.71
C GLN A 323 53.45 -56.18 -9.53
N GLU A 324 54.14 -55.92 -10.65
CA GLU A 324 53.75 -54.82 -11.57
C GLU A 324 52.35 -55.04 -12.18
N GLY A 325 51.95 -56.30 -12.40
CA GLY A 325 50.59 -56.64 -12.83
C GLY A 325 49.54 -56.49 -11.72
N ASP A 326 49.87 -56.85 -10.48
CA ASP A 326 49.00 -56.68 -9.31
C ASP A 326 48.88 -55.19 -8.94
N ASP A 327 49.94 -54.39 -9.04
CA ASP A 327 49.93 -52.94 -8.82
C ASP A 327 49.09 -52.20 -9.88
N LEU A 328 49.09 -52.66 -11.13
CA LEU A 328 48.21 -52.14 -12.19
C LEU A 328 46.73 -52.51 -11.96
N MET A 329 46.48 -53.70 -11.41
CA MET A 329 45.13 -54.14 -11.06
C MET A 329 44.61 -53.45 -9.80
N ASP A 330 45.49 -53.11 -8.85
CA ASP A 330 45.16 -52.33 -7.65
C ASP A 330 44.97 -50.84 -7.99
N ALA A 331 45.77 -50.28 -8.89
CA ALA A 331 45.55 -48.92 -9.42
C ALA A 331 44.23 -48.81 -10.20
N GLY A 332 43.89 -49.82 -11.02
CA GLY A 332 42.59 -49.89 -11.69
C GLY A 332 41.41 -50.12 -10.73
N ARG A 333 41.64 -50.80 -9.60
CA ARG A 333 40.65 -50.98 -8.52
C ARG A 333 40.48 -49.70 -7.70
N GLU A 334 41.54 -48.94 -7.44
CA GLU A 334 41.47 -47.62 -6.82
C GLU A 334 40.79 -46.58 -7.74
N GLU A 335 41.00 -46.63 -9.06
CA GLU A 335 40.25 -45.79 -10.02
C GLU A 335 38.77 -46.17 -10.10
N LEU A 336 38.44 -47.47 -10.08
CA LEU A 336 37.05 -47.94 -10.03
C LEU A 336 36.37 -47.64 -8.68
N ASP A 337 37.09 -47.73 -7.57
CA ASP A 337 36.60 -47.36 -6.24
C ASP A 337 36.50 -45.84 -6.07
N ALA A 338 37.37 -45.05 -6.69
CA ALA A 338 37.27 -43.58 -6.76
C ALA A 338 36.11 -43.13 -7.66
N ALA A 339 35.88 -43.82 -8.79
CA ALA A 339 34.72 -43.61 -9.65
C ALA A 339 33.41 -44.01 -8.95
N HIS A 340 33.40 -45.08 -8.15
CA HIS A 340 32.25 -45.48 -7.34
C HIS A 340 32.04 -44.60 -6.10
N LYS A 341 33.07 -43.89 -5.62
CA LYS A 341 32.96 -42.91 -4.53
C LYS A 341 32.36 -41.57 -4.99
N HIS A 342 32.51 -41.22 -6.26
CA HIS A 342 31.93 -39.99 -6.83
C HIS A 342 30.46 -40.09 -7.24
N GLU A 343 29.86 -41.29 -7.24
CA GLU A 343 28.48 -41.50 -7.75
C GLU A 343 27.48 -42.07 -6.74
N ARG A 344 27.66 -41.77 -5.44
CA ARG A 344 26.59 -41.95 -4.43
C ARG A 344 26.53 -40.82 -3.41
N GLN A 345 26.42 -39.58 -3.88
CA GLN A 345 25.65 -38.62 -3.10
C GLN A 345 24.17 -38.97 -3.28
N ARG A 346 23.67 -39.92 -2.46
CA ARG A 346 22.24 -40.06 -2.24
C ARG A 346 21.79 -38.75 -1.63
N PHE A 347 21.34 -37.81 -2.45
CA PHE A 347 20.57 -36.68 -1.97
C PHE A 347 19.37 -37.29 -1.26
N SER A 348 19.41 -37.25 0.07
CA SER A 348 18.34 -37.77 0.91
C SER A 348 17.05 -37.12 0.40
N PHE A 349 15.99 -37.90 0.20
CA PHE A 349 14.68 -37.35 -0.17
C PHE A 349 14.31 -36.20 0.78
N ILE A 350 14.67 -36.33 2.06
CA ILE A 350 14.56 -35.29 3.09
C ILE A 350 15.35 -34.02 2.72
N TYR A 351 16.59 -34.14 2.25
CA TYR A 351 17.42 -33.00 1.83
C TYR A 351 16.83 -32.29 0.60
N ILE A 352 16.37 -33.04 -0.41
CA ILE A 352 15.72 -32.45 -1.60
C ILE A 352 14.40 -31.79 -1.20
N THR A 353 13.56 -32.44 -0.40
CA THR A 353 12.29 -31.86 0.07
C THR A 353 12.52 -30.63 0.94
N LEU A 354 13.55 -30.65 1.79
CA LEU A 354 13.92 -29.53 2.63
C LEU A 354 14.44 -28.37 1.77
N GLN A 355 15.23 -28.64 0.74
CA GLN A 355 15.76 -27.63 -0.16
C GLN A 355 14.69 -27.02 -1.06
N VAL A 356 13.70 -27.81 -1.49
CA VAL A 356 12.53 -27.31 -2.22
C VAL A 356 11.62 -26.49 -1.30
N MET A 357 11.40 -26.90 -0.05
CA MET A 357 10.65 -26.13 0.94
C MET A 357 11.36 -24.85 1.38
N LEU A 358 12.68 -24.89 1.50
CA LEU A 358 13.51 -23.74 1.86
C LEU A 358 13.85 -22.86 0.66
N SER A 359 13.63 -23.29 -0.57
CA SER A 359 13.94 -22.50 -1.78
C SER A 359 13.11 -21.21 -1.85
N PRO A 360 11.78 -21.22 -1.64
CA PRO A 360 10.99 -19.99 -1.51
C PRO A 360 11.45 -19.12 -0.35
N ILE A 361 11.81 -19.72 0.79
CA ILE A 361 12.30 -18.98 1.97
C ILE A 361 13.67 -18.35 1.68
N ARG A 362 14.53 -19.04 0.94
CA ARG A 362 15.84 -18.56 0.51
C ARG A 362 15.70 -17.46 -0.54
N ALA A 363 14.77 -17.60 -1.48
CA ALA A 363 14.46 -16.56 -2.46
C ALA A 363 13.86 -15.34 -1.76
N LEU A 364 12.88 -15.52 -0.87
CA LEU A 364 12.32 -14.46 -0.03
C LEU A 364 13.42 -13.80 0.81
N TRP A 365 14.31 -14.58 1.42
CA TRP A 365 15.44 -14.05 2.18
C TRP A 365 16.42 -13.28 1.29
N LEU A 366 16.68 -13.74 0.06
CA LEU A 366 17.50 -13.02 -0.91
C LEU A 366 16.81 -11.74 -1.41
N TYR A 367 15.50 -11.74 -1.60
CA TYR A 367 14.73 -10.53 -1.95
C TYR A 367 14.67 -9.54 -0.79
N VAL A 368 14.44 -10.02 0.43
CA VAL A 368 14.50 -9.24 1.66
C VAL A 368 15.91 -8.69 1.85
N MET A 369 16.94 -9.51 1.68
CA MET A 369 18.34 -9.07 1.74
C MET A 369 18.73 -8.14 0.60
N ALA A 370 18.19 -8.31 -0.61
CA ALA A 370 18.42 -7.41 -1.75
C ALA A 370 17.74 -6.06 -1.52
N ALA A 371 16.50 -6.06 -1.02
CA ALA A 371 15.79 -4.85 -0.62
C ALA A 371 16.50 -4.15 0.55
N LEU A 372 17.00 -4.91 1.53
CA LEU A 372 17.78 -4.40 2.65
C LEU A 372 19.18 -3.96 2.22
N THR A 373 19.85 -4.57 1.24
CA THR A 373 21.18 -4.16 0.78
C THR A 373 21.11 -2.95 -0.15
N HIS A 374 20.07 -2.86 -0.98
CA HIS A 374 19.77 -1.62 -1.71
C HIS A 374 19.38 -0.48 -0.74
N SER A 375 18.87 -0.81 0.44
CA SER A 375 18.71 0.14 1.54
C SER A 375 20.00 0.38 2.32
N GLN A 376 21.01 -0.52 2.29
CA GLN A 376 22.31 -0.36 2.97
C GLN A 376 23.21 0.72 2.35
N GLU A 377 23.18 0.93 1.03
CA GLU A 377 23.88 2.08 0.42
C GLU A 377 23.25 3.41 0.85
N ARG A 378 21.92 3.47 0.94
CA ARG A 378 21.20 4.60 1.55
C ARG A 378 21.46 4.70 3.07
N TYR A 379 21.64 3.57 3.76
CA TYR A 379 21.92 3.47 5.18
C TYR A 379 23.27 4.08 5.56
N GLN A 380 24.33 3.89 4.77
CA GLN A 380 25.64 4.49 5.05
C GLN A 380 25.63 6.03 4.93
N GLN A 381 24.74 6.57 4.10
CA GLN A 381 24.52 8.01 4.00
C GLN A 381 23.71 8.55 5.21
N VAL A 382 22.79 7.75 5.74
CA VAL A 382 21.86 8.11 6.84
C VAL A 382 22.42 7.85 8.24
N ALA A 383 23.28 6.85 8.45
CA ALA A 383 23.88 6.53 9.76
C ALA A 383 24.73 7.68 10.34
N LYS A 384 25.08 8.69 9.53
CA LYS A 384 25.72 9.94 9.97
C LYS A 384 24.75 10.90 10.67
N HIS A 385 23.44 10.75 10.46
CA HIS A 385 22.38 11.55 11.06
C HIS A 385 21.33 10.66 11.72
N THR A 386 21.50 10.35 13.02
CA THR A 386 20.47 10.44 14.08
C THR A 386 20.74 9.51 15.27
N LYS A 387 20.71 10.10 16.46
CA LYS A 387 20.76 9.48 17.79
C LYS A 387 19.35 9.51 18.38
N ARG A 388 18.55 8.46 18.24
CA ARG A 388 17.47 8.12 19.21
C ARG A 388 16.93 6.73 18.88
N THR A 389 17.44 5.72 19.57
CA THR A 389 16.81 4.40 19.57
C THR A 389 15.52 4.50 20.38
N ARG A 390 14.36 4.52 19.71
CA ARG A 390 13.05 4.45 20.39
C ARG A 390 12.90 3.12 21.09
N HIS A 391 12.33 3.12 22.30
CA HIS A 391 12.04 1.90 23.06
C HIS A 391 10.68 1.27 22.71
N VAL A 392 9.90 1.90 21.83
CA VAL A 392 8.59 1.43 21.36
C VAL A 392 8.71 0.87 19.95
N ARG A 393 8.06 -0.27 19.69
CA ARG A 393 8.06 -0.94 18.38
C ARG A 393 7.16 -0.18 17.42
N LEU A 394 7.71 0.25 16.29
CA LEU A 394 7.00 1.12 15.35
C LEU A 394 5.96 0.36 14.52
N LEU A 395 6.19 -0.93 14.26
CA LEU A 395 5.28 -1.74 13.45
C LEU A 395 4.05 -2.25 14.21
N GLU A 396 4.13 -2.40 15.53
CA GLU A 396 3.11 -3.09 16.34
C GLU A 396 1.72 -2.45 16.25
N PRO A 397 1.56 -1.11 16.34
CA PRO A 397 0.27 -0.45 16.18
C PRO A 397 -0.39 -0.68 14.81
N TRP A 398 0.39 -0.64 13.72
CA TRP A 398 -0.11 -0.91 12.38
C TRP A 398 -0.48 -2.39 12.18
N MET A 399 0.25 -3.31 12.79
CA MET A 399 -0.14 -4.73 12.80
C MET A 399 -1.45 -4.95 13.54
N HIS A 400 -1.64 -4.27 14.68
CA HIS A 400 -2.92 -4.30 15.38
C HIS A 400 -4.05 -3.73 14.51
N PHE A 401 -3.84 -2.61 13.83
CA PHE A 401 -4.81 -2.06 12.88
C PHE A 401 -5.16 -3.09 11.79
N VAL A 402 -4.17 -3.69 11.14
CA VAL A 402 -4.39 -4.69 10.07
C VAL A 402 -5.18 -5.89 10.59
N ARG A 403 -4.90 -6.35 11.82
CA ARG A 403 -5.65 -7.43 12.47
C ARG A 403 -7.15 -7.11 12.55
N VAL A 404 -7.48 -5.89 13.00
CA VAL A 404 -8.86 -5.41 13.13
C VAL A 404 -9.49 -5.13 11.76
N ALA A 405 -8.75 -4.54 10.81
CA ALA A 405 -9.23 -4.18 9.49
C ALA A 405 -9.56 -5.40 8.62
N VAL A 406 -8.75 -6.47 8.69
CA VAL A 406 -8.92 -7.69 7.89
C VAL A 406 -9.85 -8.73 8.54
N LEU A 407 -10.36 -8.45 9.76
CA LEU A 407 -11.20 -9.38 10.52
C LEU A 407 -10.46 -10.69 10.85
N VAL A 408 -9.21 -10.56 11.32
CA VAL A 408 -8.41 -11.72 11.73
C VAL A 408 -9.10 -12.53 12.82
N ASP A 409 -9.75 -11.86 13.78
CA ASP A 409 -10.39 -12.53 14.93
C ASP A 409 -11.67 -13.30 14.57
N ASP A 410 -12.34 -12.94 13.48
CA ASP A 410 -13.54 -13.66 13.01
C ASP A 410 -13.18 -14.92 12.20
N ARG A 411 -11.90 -15.12 11.90
CA ARG A 411 -11.40 -16.20 11.04
C ARG A 411 -10.43 -17.10 11.79
N PRO A 412 -10.82 -18.33 12.16
CA PRO A 412 -10.01 -19.17 13.04
C PRO A 412 -8.64 -19.54 12.46
N VAL A 413 -8.55 -19.77 11.14
CA VAL A 413 -7.29 -20.11 10.46
C VAL A 413 -6.35 -18.92 10.42
N LEU A 414 -6.85 -17.75 10.01
CA LEU A 414 -6.10 -16.50 10.01
C LEU A 414 -5.65 -16.08 11.41
N GLN A 415 -6.52 -16.23 12.41
CA GLN A 415 -6.21 -16.00 13.82
C GLN A 415 -5.08 -16.91 14.30
N TRP A 416 -5.16 -18.21 14.00
CA TRP A 416 -4.08 -19.16 14.30
C TRP A 416 -2.77 -18.76 13.62
N MET A 417 -2.82 -18.44 12.32
CA MET A 417 -1.64 -18.01 11.57
C MET A 417 -1.02 -16.75 12.17
N TRP A 418 -1.83 -15.79 12.59
CA TRP A 418 -1.39 -14.58 13.28
C TRP A 418 -0.61 -14.90 14.56
N TYR A 419 -1.14 -15.80 15.40
CA TYR A 419 -0.44 -16.27 16.60
C TYR A 419 0.85 -17.02 16.27
N MET A 420 0.87 -17.85 15.23
CA MET A 420 2.09 -18.56 14.79
C MET A 420 3.17 -17.59 14.31
N VAL A 421 2.81 -16.58 13.52
CA VAL A 421 3.72 -15.52 13.08
C VAL A 421 4.25 -14.74 14.29
N GLY A 422 3.36 -14.36 15.22
CA GLY A 422 3.74 -13.63 16.44
C GLY A 422 4.63 -14.44 17.39
N MET A 423 4.40 -15.75 17.52
CA MET A 423 5.15 -16.62 18.43
C MET A 423 6.46 -17.15 17.85
N PHE A 424 6.53 -17.43 16.54
CA PHE A 424 7.69 -18.10 15.94
C PHE A 424 8.48 -17.18 15.00
N LEU A 425 7.81 -16.42 14.14
CA LEU A 425 8.50 -15.56 13.17
C LEU A 425 9.03 -14.30 13.84
N TRP A 426 8.23 -13.62 14.66
CA TRP A 426 8.62 -12.34 15.25
C TRP A 426 9.83 -12.43 16.21
N PRO A 427 9.93 -13.44 17.11
CA PRO A 427 11.14 -13.62 17.93
C PRO A 427 12.38 -13.95 17.09
N LEU A 428 12.21 -14.70 15.99
CA LEU A 428 13.31 -15.01 15.08
C LEU A 428 13.82 -13.75 14.36
N VAL A 429 12.91 -12.94 13.81
CA VAL A 429 13.23 -11.63 13.22
C VAL A 429 13.97 -10.75 14.22
N ARG A 430 13.59 -10.80 15.51
CA ARG A 430 14.27 -10.05 16.57
C ARG A 430 15.70 -10.55 16.83
N VAL A 431 15.89 -11.84 17.01
CA VAL A 431 17.21 -12.44 17.29
C VAL A 431 18.20 -12.18 16.15
N LEU A 432 17.70 -12.16 14.90
CA LEU A 432 18.48 -11.85 13.72
C LEU A 432 18.70 -10.35 13.48
N GLY A 433 18.30 -9.49 14.42
CA GLY A 433 18.43 -8.03 14.29
C GLY A 433 17.47 -7.39 13.28
N GLY A 434 16.56 -8.16 12.69
CA GLY A 434 15.57 -7.70 11.72
C GLY A 434 14.57 -6.71 12.30
N GLY A 435 14.25 -6.77 13.59
CA GLY A 435 13.37 -5.78 14.24
C GLY A 435 13.89 -4.34 14.11
N LEU A 436 15.19 -4.13 14.33
CA LEU A 436 15.82 -2.80 14.16
C LEU A 436 15.85 -2.36 12.69
N LEU A 437 15.98 -3.31 11.76
CA LEU A 437 15.95 -3.01 10.32
C LEU A 437 14.55 -2.60 9.87
N VAL A 438 13.51 -3.27 10.37
CA VAL A 438 12.11 -2.92 10.11
C VAL A 438 11.78 -1.53 10.66
N ASP A 439 12.14 -1.24 11.91
CA ASP A 439 11.87 0.07 12.51
C ASP A 439 12.57 1.20 11.73
N LYS A 440 13.83 1.01 11.32
CA LYS A 440 14.54 1.98 10.47
C LYS A 440 13.95 2.12 9.07
N PHE A 441 13.52 1.01 8.47
CA PHE A 441 12.86 1.04 7.16
C PHE A 441 11.54 1.81 7.22
N LEU A 442 10.75 1.61 8.28
CA LEU A 442 9.51 2.36 8.50
C LEU A 442 9.79 3.86 8.69
N GLU A 443 10.77 4.21 9.52
CA GLU A 443 11.17 5.61 9.71
C GLU A 443 11.63 6.26 8.39
N GLN A 444 12.45 5.56 7.60
CA GLN A 444 12.85 6.05 6.27
C GLN A 444 11.68 6.17 5.30
N THR A 445 10.70 5.25 5.37
CA THR A 445 9.50 5.32 4.56
C THR A 445 8.66 6.54 4.92
N ILE A 446 8.51 6.85 6.21
CA ILE A 446 7.84 8.07 6.68
C ILE A 446 8.58 9.32 6.18
N LEU A 447 9.91 9.38 6.32
CA LEU A 447 10.71 10.50 5.82
C LEU A 447 10.61 10.65 4.29
N HIS A 448 10.49 9.55 3.55
CA HIS A 448 10.27 9.60 2.12
C HIS A 448 8.86 10.10 1.78
N ILE A 449 7.83 9.60 2.45
CA ILE A 449 6.43 10.06 2.28
C ILE A 449 6.31 11.56 2.61
N LEU A 450 7.09 12.06 3.57
CA LEU A 450 7.17 13.47 3.96
C LEU A 450 8.28 14.26 3.26
N SER A 451 8.86 13.71 2.19
CA SER A 451 9.85 14.43 1.39
C SER A 451 9.21 15.63 0.67
N GLU A 452 10.04 16.62 0.33
CA GLU A 452 9.64 17.86 -0.32
C GLU A 452 8.77 17.60 -1.57
N ASP A 453 9.18 16.69 -2.45
CA ASP A 453 8.45 16.36 -3.67
C ASP A 453 7.05 15.80 -3.40
N ASN A 454 6.93 14.94 -2.38
CA ASN A 454 5.65 14.34 -1.99
C ASN A 454 4.74 15.37 -1.31
N LEU A 455 5.29 16.28 -0.51
CA LEU A 455 4.52 17.38 0.08
C LEU A 455 3.97 18.31 -1.00
N VAL A 456 4.77 18.66 -2.02
CA VAL A 456 4.30 19.42 -3.18
C VAL A 456 3.16 18.67 -3.89
N TYR A 457 3.32 17.36 -4.11
CA TYR A 457 2.27 16.53 -4.70
C TYR A 457 0.98 16.54 -3.87
N TYR A 458 1.05 16.40 -2.54
CA TYR A 458 -0.13 16.44 -1.67
C TYR A 458 -0.79 17.82 -1.66
N LEU A 459 -0.01 18.90 -1.65
CA LEU A 459 -0.52 20.27 -1.77
C LEU A 459 -1.26 20.45 -3.10
N GLN A 460 -0.71 19.95 -4.21
CA GLN A 460 -1.38 19.99 -5.51
C GLN A 460 -2.65 19.14 -5.53
N LEU A 461 -2.62 17.95 -4.93
CA LEU A 461 -3.78 17.08 -4.82
C LEU A 461 -4.90 17.77 -4.05
N GLY A 462 -4.60 18.34 -2.87
CA GLY A 462 -5.55 19.11 -2.07
C GLY A 462 -6.12 20.31 -2.83
N ARG A 463 -5.27 21.00 -3.59
CA ARG A 463 -5.67 22.17 -4.39
C ARG A 463 -6.65 21.74 -5.47
N ASN A 464 -6.38 20.61 -6.14
CA ASN A 464 -7.22 20.09 -7.20
C ASN A 464 -8.55 19.51 -6.67
N LEU A 465 -8.59 19.06 -5.41
CA LEU A 465 -9.82 18.63 -4.73
C LEU A 465 -10.71 19.81 -4.34
N LEU A 466 -10.12 20.87 -3.77
CA LEU A 466 -10.86 22.04 -3.30
C LEU A 466 -11.16 23.06 -4.41
N TRP A 467 -10.25 23.21 -5.38
CA TRP A 467 -10.38 24.08 -6.55
C TRP A 467 -10.21 23.31 -7.87
N PRO A 468 -11.11 22.39 -8.20
CA PRO A 468 -11.08 21.73 -9.51
C PRO A 468 -11.14 22.80 -10.62
N ASN A 469 -10.20 22.72 -11.57
CA ASN A 469 -10.04 23.71 -12.65
C ASN A 469 -9.89 25.16 -12.15
N GLY A 470 -9.34 25.34 -10.95
CA GLY A 470 -9.09 26.66 -10.35
C GLY A 470 -10.34 27.38 -9.87
N ARG A 471 -11.48 26.70 -9.69
CA ARG A 471 -12.72 27.27 -9.12
C ARG A 471 -13.06 26.55 -7.83
N PHE A 472 -13.38 27.30 -6.78
CA PHE A 472 -13.73 26.69 -5.49
C PHE A 472 -14.93 25.74 -5.64
N LEU A 473 -14.84 24.59 -5.00
CA LEU A 473 -15.89 23.59 -4.95
C LEU A 473 -17.16 24.22 -4.34
N ARG A 474 -18.10 24.58 -5.21
CA ARG A 474 -19.48 24.85 -4.78
C ARG A 474 -20.13 23.50 -4.55
N LYS A 475 -20.98 23.35 -3.53
CA LYS A 475 -21.86 22.18 -3.40
C LYS A 475 -22.61 22.02 -4.72
N GLY A 476 -22.12 21.10 -5.56
CA GLY A 476 -22.63 20.84 -6.89
C GLY A 476 -23.91 20.02 -6.78
N GLU A 477 -24.43 19.60 -7.93
CA GLU A 477 -25.41 18.53 -7.93
C GLU A 477 -24.80 17.30 -7.24
N PRO A 478 -25.56 16.62 -6.37
CA PRO A 478 -25.06 15.45 -5.69
C PRO A 478 -24.57 14.43 -6.72
N VAL A 479 -23.37 13.90 -6.52
CA VAL A 479 -22.81 12.82 -7.34
C VAL A 479 -23.85 11.70 -7.41
N SER A 480 -24.16 11.24 -8.63
CA SER A 480 -25.15 10.17 -8.84
C SER A 480 -24.74 8.93 -8.06
N ASP A 481 -25.72 8.22 -7.49
CA ASP A 481 -25.46 6.99 -6.75
C ASP A 481 -24.80 5.92 -7.63
N GLU A 482 -25.06 5.93 -8.95
CA GLU A 482 -24.36 5.07 -9.90
C GLU A 482 -22.86 5.42 -10.01
N GLU A 483 -22.52 6.71 -9.99
CA GLU A 483 -21.13 7.16 -10.11
C GLU A 483 -20.35 6.84 -8.83
N LYS A 484 -20.97 7.04 -7.66
CA LYS A 484 -20.41 6.62 -6.37
C LYS A 484 -20.12 5.13 -6.35
N GLU A 485 -21.08 4.32 -6.78
CA GLU A 485 -20.94 2.88 -6.80
C GLU A 485 -19.83 2.41 -7.76
N ARG A 486 -19.75 3.02 -8.96
CA ARG A 486 -18.66 2.75 -9.91
C ARG A 486 -17.29 3.08 -9.32
N LEU A 487 -17.16 4.22 -8.65
CA LEU A 487 -15.90 4.63 -8.05
C LEU A 487 -15.50 3.72 -6.89
N ARG A 488 -16.47 3.31 -6.05
CA ARG A 488 -16.27 2.34 -4.97
C ARG A 488 -15.74 1.00 -5.50
N ILE A 489 -16.40 0.43 -6.51
CA ILE A 489 -15.97 -0.83 -7.13
C ILE A 489 -14.56 -0.68 -7.72
N LYS A 490 -14.27 0.43 -8.41
CA LYS A 490 -12.94 0.69 -8.95
C LYS A 490 -11.87 0.73 -7.85
N ALA A 491 -12.14 1.42 -6.74
CA ALA A 491 -11.22 1.50 -5.61
C ALA A 491 -10.97 0.11 -4.97
N GLU A 492 -12.03 -0.68 -4.77
CA GLU A 492 -11.93 -2.05 -4.24
C GLU A 492 -11.10 -2.96 -5.16
N ARG A 493 -11.30 -2.89 -6.48
CA ARG A 493 -10.52 -3.67 -7.46
C ARG A 493 -9.05 -3.27 -7.50
N LEU A 494 -8.76 -1.96 -7.46
CA LEU A 494 -7.38 -1.46 -7.41
C LEU A 494 -6.64 -1.97 -6.17
N ILE A 495 -7.27 -1.95 -5.00
CA ILE A 495 -6.69 -2.52 -3.78
C ILE A 495 -6.48 -4.02 -3.94
N THR A 496 -7.48 -4.74 -4.45
CA THR A 496 -7.44 -6.20 -4.67
C THR A 496 -6.24 -6.59 -5.53
N VAL A 497 -6.02 -5.88 -6.63
CA VAL A 497 -4.94 -6.14 -7.59
C VAL A 497 -3.57 -5.70 -7.05
N SER A 498 -3.53 -4.70 -6.18
CA SER A 498 -2.28 -4.29 -5.52
C SER A 498 -1.73 -5.34 -4.54
N ILE A 499 -2.56 -6.29 -4.10
CA ILE A 499 -2.19 -7.34 -3.15
C ILE A 499 -1.60 -8.54 -3.92
N PRO A 500 -0.34 -8.93 -3.66
CA PRO A 500 0.25 -10.12 -4.27
C PRO A 500 -0.58 -11.38 -4.01
N GLU A 501 -0.72 -12.25 -5.01
CA GLU A 501 -1.54 -13.47 -4.91
C GLU A 501 -1.19 -14.37 -3.72
N THR A 502 0.10 -14.44 -3.36
CA THR A 502 0.57 -15.21 -2.21
C THR A 502 0.01 -14.68 -0.91
N ILE A 503 -0.08 -13.35 -0.77
CA ILE A 503 -0.69 -12.68 0.38
C ILE A 503 -2.21 -12.84 0.32
N GLY A 504 -2.83 -12.74 -0.87
CA GLY A 504 -4.25 -13.02 -1.05
C GLY A 504 -4.66 -14.40 -0.55
N LYS A 505 -3.94 -15.45 -0.98
CA LYS A 505 -4.20 -16.84 -0.58
C LYS A 505 -3.90 -17.08 0.91
N MET A 506 -2.80 -16.53 1.42
CA MET A 506 -2.33 -16.76 2.80
C MET A 506 -3.16 -15.97 3.83
N LEU A 507 -3.39 -14.68 3.59
CA LEU A 507 -4.00 -13.76 4.55
C LEU A 507 -5.53 -13.73 4.42
N PHE A 508 -6.07 -13.89 3.22
CA PHE A 508 -7.50 -13.73 2.98
C PHE A 508 -8.23 -15.03 2.66
N GLU A 509 -7.52 -16.18 2.60
CA GLU A 509 -8.08 -17.48 2.18
C GLU A 509 -8.80 -17.41 0.82
N ALA A 510 -8.41 -16.43 -0.01
CA ALA A 510 -9.08 -16.16 -1.28
C ALA A 510 -8.55 -17.10 -2.36
N GLU A 511 -9.44 -17.93 -2.91
CA GLU A 511 -9.15 -18.78 -4.07
C GLU A 511 -9.19 -17.99 -5.37
N ASN A 512 -10.05 -16.96 -5.42
CA ASN A 512 -10.29 -16.12 -6.59
C ASN A 512 -10.31 -14.62 -6.21
N LEU A 513 -10.14 -13.76 -7.21
CA LEU A 513 -10.12 -12.29 -7.01
C LEU A 513 -11.44 -11.75 -6.46
N ASP A 514 -12.57 -12.35 -6.83
CA ASP A 514 -13.89 -11.92 -6.34
C ASP A 514 -14.02 -12.13 -4.81
N GLN A 515 -13.45 -13.22 -4.29
CA GLN A 515 -13.42 -13.47 -2.84
C GLN A 515 -12.48 -12.48 -2.14
N LEU A 516 -11.33 -12.18 -2.74
CA LEU A 516 -10.42 -11.17 -2.21
C LEU A 516 -11.09 -9.78 -2.21
N GLN A 517 -11.76 -9.41 -3.30
CA GLN A 517 -12.50 -8.15 -3.40
C GLN A 517 -13.58 -8.07 -2.32
N LEU A 518 -14.32 -9.14 -2.05
CA LEU A 518 -15.30 -9.18 -0.96
C LEU A 518 -14.66 -8.92 0.41
N HIS A 519 -13.45 -9.44 0.66
CA HIS A 519 -12.74 -9.15 1.89
C HIS A 519 -12.27 -7.69 1.99
N ILE A 520 -11.82 -7.11 0.87
CA ILE A 520 -11.52 -5.67 0.79
C ILE A 520 -12.77 -4.83 1.02
N HIS A 521 -13.91 -5.24 0.47
CA HIS A 521 -15.19 -4.59 0.70
C HIS A 521 -15.52 -4.50 2.21
N TYR A 522 -15.39 -5.60 2.96
CA TYR A 522 -15.59 -5.60 4.42
C TYR A 522 -14.52 -4.80 5.18
N ALA A 523 -13.29 -4.71 4.67
CA ALA A 523 -12.23 -3.89 5.27
C ALA A 523 -12.47 -2.39 5.07
N LEU A 524 -13.13 -1.99 3.97
CA LEU A 524 -13.50 -0.60 3.70
C LEU A 524 -14.87 -0.21 4.27
N GLU A 525 -15.62 -1.17 4.82
CA GLU A 525 -16.97 -0.93 5.35
C GLU A 525 -17.04 0.19 6.41
N PRO A 526 -16.12 0.27 7.39
CA PRO A 526 -16.15 1.36 8.39
C PRO A 526 -16.05 2.76 7.76
N LEU A 527 -15.44 2.86 6.58
CA LEU A 527 -15.22 4.12 5.85
C LEU A 527 -16.39 4.51 4.94
N GLN A 528 -17.46 3.72 4.86
CA GLN A 528 -18.59 3.99 3.99
C GLN A 528 -19.60 4.98 4.61
N ASN A 529 -19.51 5.25 5.92
CA ASN A 529 -20.44 6.13 6.61
C ASN A 529 -19.78 7.48 6.91
N GLN A 530 -20.27 8.54 6.27
CA GLN A 530 -19.71 9.89 6.42
C GLN A 530 -19.75 10.41 7.86
N TYR A 531 -20.81 10.12 8.63
CA TYR A 531 -20.92 10.57 10.01
C TYR A 531 -19.86 9.90 10.91
N ILE A 532 -19.64 8.61 10.70
CA ILE A 532 -18.60 7.84 11.39
C ILE A 532 -17.22 8.36 11.01
N ASN A 533 -16.98 8.60 9.72
CA ASN A 533 -15.72 9.19 9.25
C ASN A 533 -15.48 10.59 9.84
N ARG A 534 -16.52 11.39 10.10
CA ARG A 534 -16.35 12.68 10.80
C ARG A 534 -15.77 12.50 12.19
N HIS A 535 -16.17 11.48 12.97
CA HIS A 535 -15.52 11.20 14.27
C HIS A 535 -14.02 10.96 14.09
N LEU A 536 -13.63 10.14 13.12
CA LEU A 536 -12.22 9.90 12.81
C LEU A 536 -11.49 11.20 12.42
N MET A 537 -12.13 12.05 11.63
CA MET A 537 -11.55 13.31 11.16
C MET A 537 -11.36 14.34 12.26
N PHE A 538 -12.36 14.55 13.12
CA PHE A 538 -12.20 15.44 14.26
C PHE A 538 -11.13 14.94 15.24
N LEU A 539 -11.10 13.63 15.54
CA LEU A 539 -10.07 13.05 16.39
C LEU A 539 -8.67 13.14 15.77
N LEU A 540 -8.55 13.06 14.44
CA LEU A 540 -7.29 13.30 13.75
C LEU A 540 -6.87 14.78 13.79
N VAL A 541 -7.81 15.71 13.65
CA VAL A 541 -7.56 17.15 13.84
C VAL A 541 -7.05 17.42 15.25
N ASP A 542 -7.69 16.87 16.28
CA ASP A 542 -7.27 17.02 17.68
C ASP A 542 -5.90 16.39 17.94
N LEU A 543 -5.66 15.20 17.38
CA LEU A 543 -4.36 14.52 17.49
C LEU A 543 -3.24 15.34 16.84
N VAL A 544 -3.49 15.90 15.66
CA VAL A 544 -2.52 16.72 14.95
C VAL A 544 -2.30 18.04 15.70
N ALA A 545 -3.37 18.71 16.15
CA ALA A 545 -3.29 19.95 16.91
C ALA A 545 -2.50 19.77 18.21
N SER A 546 -2.76 18.71 18.98
CA SER A 546 -2.05 18.42 20.24
C SER A 546 -0.55 18.11 20.04
N LYS A 547 -0.13 17.65 18.86
CA LYS A 547 1.28 17.37 18.56
C LYS A 547 2.02 18.57 17.99
N ILE A 548 1.35 19.43 17.23
CA ILE A 548 1.93 20.67 16.70
C ILE A 548 2.01 21.74 17.80
N LEU A 549 0.98 21.80 18.64
CA LEU A 549 0.76 22.83 19.65
C LEU A 549 0.51 22.14 21.01
N PRO A 550 1.55 21.57 21.64
CA PRO A 550 1.43 20.94 22.95
C PRO A 550 0.91 21.90 24.02
N GLU A 551 1.10 23.21 23.83
CA GLU A 551 0.58 24.28 24.70
C GLU A 551 -0.95 24.30 24.82
N LEU A 552 -1.67 23.65 23.88
CA LEU A 552 -3.13 23.51 23.95
C LEU A 552 -3.57 22.43 24.95
N VAL A 553 -2.68 21.51 25.31
CA VAL A 553 -2.97 20.36 26.19
C VAL A 553 -2.30 20.50 27.54
N GLU A 554 -1.13 21.14 27.58
CA GLU A 554 -0.43 21.45 28.81
C GLU A 554 -1.19 22.56 29.56
N GLU A 555 -1.93 22.20 30.60
CA GLU A 555 -2.49 23.16 31.54
C GLU A 555 -1.34 23.99 32.15
N GLU A 556 -1.32 25.30 31.93
CA GLU A 556 -0.45 26.24 32.65
C GLU A 556 -0.78 26.14 34.15
N TYR A 557 -0.05 25.29 34.89
CA TYR A 557 -0.11 25.17 36.35
C TYR A 557 0.73 26.22 37.06
#